data_AF-A0A8J4F0U9-F1
#
_entry.id   AF-A0A8J4F0U9-F1
#
_cell.length_a   1.000
_cell.length_b   1.000
_cell.length_c   1.000
_cell.angle_alpha   90.00
_cell.angle_beta   90.00
_cell.angle_gamma   90.00
#
_symmetry.space_group_name_H-M   'P 1'
#
loop_
_entity.id
_entity.type
_entity.pdbx_description
1 polymer ?
#
loop_
_entity_poly.entity_id
_entity_poly.type
_entity_poly.pdbx_seq_one_letter_code
_entity_poly.pdbx_strand_id
1 'polypeptide(L)'
;MLNGDNVQVGVIGGSISWGHGATKRGEKDWFSHFSKWLIDAFPRSNITARNGCVPGVPSAYMILCLEQSLNHEDVELVFVEFNLNDGTNSMLVNPQVQSMERLIRRILELPRRPAVVLLQTPSHGQAEYPLEHPKHAPGVEYKRFYETLEDAEGAVAQYYDVQMLSLRTALYRLAVFKQVEGFLWEQTFWDIHPGDQGHRIMADLAVYLIQQTAVGMLLRPFGAEDEEAFLEALPEPMYPDNKAPDAPMCIMYDAFKPMVIEARGWEYLDEGIPGKPKVGFIATTPGSRLVMRINTDRSRTGQIPDSRVSVWVQHLKSYTHMGIAQFRCISGCQCEPHVEDAHIDRRVSQLYVFRMDVTQSAQCDIEAEVLSSTKSGENKFKIAGVVIAEGSSRNYLSTLYLDGNGEFGMAEHNGNREQLVRTREGLTGDIRRLLRTIRSWYRR
;
A
#
# COMPACT_ATOMS: atom_id res chain seq x y z
N MET A 1 -16.30 -12.84 14.87
CA MET A 1 -17.04 -11.72 15.52
C MET A 1 -18.22 -12.20 16.38
N LEU A 2 -19.26 -12.84 15.82
CA LEU A 2 -20.45 -13.27 16.58
C LEU A 2 -20.15 -14.23 17.74
N ASN A 3 -19.10 -15.04 17.63
CA ASN A 3 -18.68 -15.97 18.68
C ASN A 3 -17.82 -15.33 19.79
N GLY A 4 -17.39 -14.08 19.62
CA GLY A 4 -16.53 -13.39 20.58
C GLY A 4 -15.02 -13.58 20.37
N ASP A 5 -14.60 -14.17 19.25
CA ASP A 5 -13.19 -14.39 18.93
C ASP A 5 -12.40 -13.07 18.76
N ASN A 6 -11.08 -13.15 18.79
CA ASN A 6 -10.21 -12.04 18.38
C ASN A 6 -10.33 -11.86 16.86
N VAL A 7 -10.48 -10.62 16.40
CA VAL A 7 -10.60 -10.32 14.96
C VAL A 7 -9.69 -9.16 14.57
N GLN A 8 -8.89 -9.36 13.54
CA GLN A 8 -8.02 -8.34 12.95
C GLN A 8 -8.61 -7.84 11.64
N VAL A 9 -8.88 -6.53 11.58
CA VAL A 9 -9.45 -5.86 10.41
C VAL A 9 -8.42 -4.88 9.85
N GLY A 10 -8.18 -4.93 8.54
CA GLY A 10 -7.31 -4.01 7.83
C GLY A 10 -8.06 -3.16 6.82
N VAL A 11 -7.56 -1.95 6.57
CA VAL A 11 -7.82 -1.24 5.32
C VAL A 11 -6.48 -0.91 4.66
N ILE A 12 -6.42 -1.17 3.36
CA ILE A 12 -5.35 -0.71 2.48
C ILE A 12 -5.98 0.13 1.37
N GLY A 13 -5.29 1.21 1.00
CA GLY A 13 -5.78 2.13 -0.01
C GLY A 13 -4.92 3.37 -0.11
N GLY A 14 -5.40 4.30 -0.94
CA GLY A 14 -4.74 5.57 -1.19
C GLY A 14 -5.08 6.66 -0.17
N SER A 15 -5.12 7.91 -0.66
CA SER A 15 -5.33 9.10 0.18
C SER A 15 -6.73 9.16 0.79
N ILE A 16 -7.76 8.67 0.09
CA ILE A 16 -9.13 8.67 0.61
C ILE A 16 -9.20 7.75 1.83
N SER A 17 -8.83 6.47 1.72
CA SER A 17 -8.90 5.54 2.85
C SER A 17 -7.88 5.81 3.95
N TRP A 18 -6.80 6.54 3.65
CA TRP A 18 -5.97 7.15 4.69
C TRP A 18 -6.72 8.14 5.57
N GLY A 19 -7.74 8.82 5.02
CA GLY A 19 -8.58 9.80 5.70
C GLY A 19 -8.45 11.23 5.17
N HIS A 20 -7.91 11.43 3.96
CA HIS A 20 -7.82 12.75 3.34
C HIS A 20 -9.21 13.28 2.99
N GLY A 21 -9.49 14.54 3.33
CA GLY A 21 -10.80 15.18 3.17
C GLY A 21 -11.67 15.16 4.43
N ALA A 22 -11.45 14.21 5.35
CA ALA A 22 -12.00 14.29 6.68
C ALA A 22 -11.38 15.47 7.47
N THR A 23 -12.22 16.28 8.11
CA THR A 23 -11.77 17.43 8.92
C THR A 23 -10.97 16.98 10.15
N LYS A 24 -11.14 15.74 10.60
CA LYS A 24 -10.36 15.14 11.68
C LYS A 24 -10.11 13.64 11.46
N ARG A 25 -8.97 13.31 10.86
CA ARG A 25 -8.48 11.94 10.73
C ARG A 25 -8.34 11.26 12.11
N GLY A 26 -8.69 9.98 12.18
CA GLY A 26 -8.81 9.21 13.41
C GLY A 26 -10.18 9.33 14.08
N GLU A 27 -11.08 10.18 13.59
CA GLU A 27 -12.41 10.38 14.17
C GLU A 27 -13.51 10.45 13.12
N LYS A 28 -13.27 11.20 12.04
CA LYS A 28 -14.24 11.50 11.00
C LYS A 28 -13.95 10.85 9.65
N ASP A 29 -12.81 10.18 9.50
CA ASP A 29 -12.57 9.34 8.33
C ASP A 29 -13.43 8.08 8.38
N TRP A 30 -13.73 7.54 7.19
CA TRP A 30 -14.68 6.44 7.04
C TRP A 30 -14.27 5.19 7.82
N PHE A 31 -12.98 4.87 7.82
CA PHE A 31 -12.49 3.66 8.49
C PHE A 31 -12.53 3.83 10.02
N SER A 32 -12.30 5.04 10.54
CA SER A 32 -12.50 5.35 11.96
C SER A 32 -13.97 5.25 12.38
N HIS A 33 -14.90 5.75 11.55
CA HIS A 33 -16.33 5.57 11.79
C HIS A 33 -16.73 4.10 11.78
N PHE A 34 -16.32 3.36 10.76
CA PHE A 34 -16.61 1.94 10.60
C PHE A 34 -16.02 1.11 11.75
N SER A 35 -14.73 1.27 12.05
CA SER A 35 -14.05 0.50 13.10
C SER A 35 -14.61 0.79 14.49
N LYS A 36 -14.97 2.04 14.79
CA LYS A 36 -15.67 2.39 16.04
C LYS A 36 -17.01 1.66 16.13
N TRP A 37 -17.83 1.75 15.08
CA TRP A 37 -19.11 1.04 15.05
C TRP A 37 -18.93 -0.47 15.20
N LEU A 38 -17.93 -1.06 14.54
CA LEU A 38 -17.68 -2.49 14.56
C LEU A 38 -17.34 -2.99 15.97
N ILE A 39 -16.47 -2.26 16.68
CA ILE A 39 -16.11 -2.56 18.09
C ILE A 39 -17.34 -2.43 19.00
N ASP A 40 -18.14 -1.39 18.82
CA ASP A 40 -19.34 -1.13 19.62
C ASP A 40 -20.45 -2.18 19.35
N ALA A 41 -20.60 -2.62 18.10
CA ALA A 41 -21.61 -3.58 17.66
C ALA A 41 -21.29 -5.03 18.08
N PHE A 42 -20.00 -5.38 18.21
CA PHE A 42 -19.55 -6.73 18.60
C PHE A 42 -18.74 -6.71 19.90
N PRO A 43 -19.32 -6.31 21.04
CA PRO A 43 -18.59 -6.08 22.30
C PRO A 43 -18.09 -7.38 22.95
N ARG A 44 -18.49 -8.56 22.47
CA ARG A 44 -17.93 -9.84 22.90
C ARG A 44 -16.62 -10.17 22.20
N SER A 45 -16.37 -9.59 21.03
CA SER A 45 -15.18 -9.83 20.21
C SER A 45 -14.11 -8.80 20.56
N ASN A 46 -12.84 -9.23 20.54
CA ASN A 46 -11.71 -8.35 20.66
C ASN A 46 -11.25 -7.95 19.26
N ILE A 47 -11.70 -6.77 18.81
CA ILE A 47 -11.47 -6.29 17.45
C ILE A 47 -10.33 -5.28 17.45
N THR A 48 -9.34 -5.52 16.60
CA THR A 48 -8.28 -4.56 16.27
C THR A 48 -8.44 -4.16 14.82
N ALA A 49 -8.52 -2.86 14.55
CA ALA A 49 -8.68 -2.31 13.21
C ALA A 49 -7.49 -1.44 12.82
N ARG A 50 -6.75 -1.84 11.79
CA ARG A 50 -5.54 -1.16 11.31
C ARG A 50 -5.81 -0.44 9.99
N ASN A 51 -5.57 0.88 10.00
CA ASN A 51 -5.48 1.68 8.79
C ASN A 51 -4.07 1.63 8.24
N GLY A 52 -3.85 0.69 7.31
CA GLY A 52 -2.59 0.43 6.62
C GLY A 52 -2.40 1.23 5.33
N CYS A 53 -3.19 2.28 5.10
CA CYS A 53 -3.16 3.02 3.85
C CYS A 53 -1.83 3.78 3.65
N VAL A 54 -1.49 4.02 2.39
CA VAL A 54 -0.36 4.87 1.99
C VAL A 54 -0.89 5.89 0.97
N PRO A 55 -0.95 7.19 1.31
CA PRO A 55 -1.53 8.18 0.41
C PRO A 55 -0.82 8.26 -0.95
N GLY A 56 -1.60 8.38 -2.01
CA GLY A 56 -1.09 8.67 -3.36
C GLY A 56 -0.45 7.49 -4.10
N VAL A 57 -0.51 6.26 -3.55
CA VAL A 57 0.04 5.07 -4.22
C VAL A 57 -1.07 4.25 -4.90
N PRO A 58 -0.80 3.60 -6.04
CA PRO A 58 -1.72 2.69 -6.69
C PRO A 58 -1.66 1.27 -6.10
N SER A 59 -2.58 0.39 -6.52
CA SER A 59 -2.58 -1.04 -6.17
C SER A 59 -1.24 -1.70 -6.51
N ALA A 60 -0.60 -1.31 -7.62
CA ALA A 60 0.70 -1.83 -8.06
C ALA A 60 1.83 -1.62 -7.05
N TYR A 61 1.79 -0.53 -6.26
CA TYR A 61 2.70 -0.34 -5.12
C TYR A 61 2.37 -1.31 -3.99
N MET A 62 1.07 -1.45 -3.66
CA MET A 62 0.62 -2.22 -2.52
C MET A 62 0.87 -3.72 -2.70
N ILE A 63 0.84 -4.24 -3.94
CA ILE A 63 1.30 -5.60 -4.26
C ILE A 63 2.71 -5.86 -3.72
N LEU A 64 3.61 -4.87 -3.78
CA LEU A 64 5.01 -5.04 -3.38
C LEU A 64 5.21 -4.92 -1.86
N CYS A 65 4.44 -4.05 -1.21
CA CYS A 65 4.64 -3.63 0.19
C CYS A 65 3.50 -4.04 1.14
N LEU A 66 2.66 -5.01 0.76
CA LEU A 66 1.49 -5.45 1.52
C LEU A 66 1.79 -5.74 3.00
N GLU A 67 2.92 -6.38 3.28
CA GLU A 67 3.36 -6.81 4.61
C GLU A 67 3.62 -5.61 5.54
N GLN A 68 3.91 -4.44 4.97
CA GLN A 68 4.09 -3.21 5.73
C GLN A 68 2.75 -2.58 6.14
N SER A 69 1.68 -2.88 5.41
CA SER A 69 0.36 -2.27 5.57
C SER A 69 -0.61 -3.12 6.38
N LEU A 70 -0.44 -4.45 6.40
CA LEU A 70 -1.30 -5.39 7.12
C LEU A 70 -0.54 -6.20 8.17
N ASN A 71 -1.23 -6.58 9.25
CA ASN A 71 -0.74 -7.67 10.11
C ASN A 71 -1.04 -9.00 9.39
N HIS A 72 -0.24 -9.30 8.38
CA HIS A 72 -0.52 -10.34 7.38
C HIS A 72 -0.70 -11.74 7.99
N GLU A 73 -0.10 -12.03 9.14
CA GLU A 73 -0.23 -13.31 9.85
C GLU A 73 -1.60 -13.51 10.50
N ASP A 74 -2.30 -12.44 10.87
CA ASP A 74 -3.52 -12.51 11.69
C ASP A 74 -4.74 -11.84 11.07
N VAL A 75 -4.60 -11.05 10.00
CA VAL A 75 -5.71 -10.29 9.40
C VAL A 75 -6.80 -11.21 8.84
N GLU A 76 -8.07 -10.91 9.15
CA GLU A 76 -9.23 -11.74 8.79
C GLU A 76 -10.26 -11.00 7.92
N LEU A 77 -10.21 -9.67 7.87
CA LEU A 77 -11.04 -8.84 7.00
C LEU A 77 -10.20 -7.68 6.46
N VAL A 78 -10.16 -7.50 5.14
CA VAL A 78 -9.40 -6.44 4.48
C VAL A 78 -10.31 -5.65 3.55
N PHE A 79 -10.39 -4.34 3.79
CA PHE A 79 -10.94 -3.39 2.81
C PHE A 79 -9.83 -2.90 1.88
N VAL A 80 -10.12 -2.83 0.58
CA VAL A 80 -9.17 -2.43 -0.47
C VAL A 80 -9.78 -1.27 -1.27
N GLU A 81 -9.07 -0.15 -1.38
CA GLU A 81 -9.55 1.06 -2.08
C GLU A 81 -8.44 1.74 -2.89
N PHE A 82 -8.45 1.54 -4.22
CA PHE A 82 -7.46 2.14 -5.13
C PHE A 82 -8.03 2.72 -6.44
N ASN A 83 -9.35 2.68 -6.69
CA ASN A 83 -9.93 3.10 -7.97
C ASN A 83 -9.52 4.53 -8.39
N LEU A 84 -9.49 5.48 -7.46
CA LEU A 84 -8.99 6.83 -7.73
C LEU A 84 -7.50 6.85 -8.11
N ASN A 85 -6.68 6.06 -7.42
CA ASN A 85 -5.22 6.03 -7.56
C ASN A 85 -4.74 5.24 -8.78
N ASP A 86 -5.46 4.18 -9.15
CA ASP A 86 -5.19 3.39 -10.34
C ASP A 86 -5.66 4.14 -11.61
N GLY A 87 -6.61 5.06 -11.46
CA GLY A 87 -7.03 5.98 -12.50
C GLY A 87 -8.01 5.33 -13.46
N THR A 88 -7.81 5.49 -14.76
CA THR A 88 -8.72 4.96 -15.79
C THR A 88 -7.96 4.43 -16.98
N ASN A 89 -8.39 3.27 -17.48
CA ASN A 89 -7.83 2.65 -18.68
C ASN A 89 -8.92 1.82 -19.38
N SER A 90 -9.17 2.11 -20.65
CA SER A 90 -10.23 1.48 -21.45
C SER A 90 -9.76 0.25 -22.23
N MET A 91 -8.49 -0.15 -22.10
CA MET A 91 -7.98 -1.36 -22.73
C MET A 91 -8.63 -2.61 -22.12
N LEU A 92 -8.90 -3.62 -22.96
CA LEU A 92 -9.39 -4.92 -22.52
C LEU A 92 -8.35 -5.64 -21.64
N VAL A 93 -7.08 -5.58 -22.04
CA VAL A 93 -5.95 -6.04 -21.24
C VAL A 93 -5.43 -4.84 -20.45
N ASN A 94 -5.94 -4.71 -19.23
CA ASN A 94 -5.76 -3.52 -18.41
C ASN A 94 -4.70 -3.78 -17.31
N PRO A 95 -3.50 -3.17 -17.38
CA PRO A 95 -2.45 -3.40 -16.40
C PRO A 95 -2.80 -2.92 -14.98
N GLN A 96 -3.68 -1.94 -14.83
CA GLN A 96 -4.18 -1.51 -13.52
C GLN A 96 -5.11 -2.56 -12.92
N VAL A 97 -6.06 -3.08 -13.68
CA VAL A 97 -6.98 -4.14 -13.22
C VAL A 97 -6.21 -5.43 -12.95
N GLN A 98 -5.19 -5.74 -13.75
CA GLN A 98 -4.27 -6.85 -13.47
C GLN A 98 -3.53 -6.65 -12.14
N SER A 99 -3.15 -5.42 -11.81
CA SER A 99 -2.53 -5.12 -10.51
C SER A 99 -3.53 -5.33 -9.36
N MET A 100 -4.77 -4.88 -9.53
CA MET A 100 -5.83 -5.13 -8.55
C MET A 100 -6.10 -6.63 -8.35
N GLU A 101 -6.23 -7.41 -9.42
CA GLU A 101 -6.38 -8.87 -9.34
C GLU A 101 -5.25 -9.50 -8.51
N ARG A 102 -4.01 -9.15 -8.82
CA ARG A 102 -2.85 -9.70 -8.12
C ARG A 102 -2.88 -9.34 -6.64
N LEU A 103 -3.25 -8.10 -6.30
CA LEU A 103 -3.38 -7.66 -4.92
C LEU A 103 -4.45 -8.48 -4.17
N ILE A 104 -5.64 -8.66 -4.76
CA ILE A 104 -6.71 -9.48 -4.19
C ILE A 104 -6.22 -10.91 -3.94
N ARG A 105 -5.56 -11.52 -4.94
CA ARG A 105 -5.00 -12.87 -4.79
C ARG A 105 -4.00 -12.97 -3.64
N ARG A 106 -3.04 -12.03 -3.53
CA ARG A 106 -2.08 -12.03 -2.40
C ARG A 106 -2.79 -11.97 -1.06
N ILE A 107 -3.85 -11.17 -0.95
CA ILE A 107 -4.61 -11.01 0.29
C ILE A 107 -5.36 -12.30 0.63
N LEU A 108 -6.05 -12.90 -0.34
CA LEU A 108 -6.78 -14.17 -0.15
C LEU A 108 -5.84 -15.34 0.20
N GLU A 109 -4.59 -15.30 -0.26
CA GLU A 109 -3.55 -16.30 0.05
C GLU A 109 -2.83 -16.07 1.40
N LEU A 110 -3.15 -15.00 2.14
CA LEU A 110 -2.57 -14.77 3.47
C LEU A 110 -2.91 -15.92 4.45
N PRO A 111 -2.10 -16.16 5.49
CA PRO A 111 -2.25 -17.30 6.41
C PRO A 111 -3.65 -17.53 6.98
N ARG A 112 -4.43 -16.47 7.22
CA ARG A 112 -5.79 -16.55 7.76
C ARG A 112 -6.89 -16.57 6.70
N ARG A 113 -6.54 -16.50 5.41
CA ARG A 113 -7.46 -16.37 4.26
C ARG A 113 -8.54 -15.28 4.52
N PRO A 114 -8.12 -14.02 4.72
CA PRO A 114 -9.02 -12.94 5.08
C PRO A 114 -10.14 -12.75 4.06
N ALA A 115 -11.33 -12.38 4.54
CA ALA A 115 -12.37 -11.84 3.69
C ALA A 115 -11.89 -10.51 3.06
N VAL A 116 -12.17 -10.32 1.77
CA VAL A 116 -11.79 -9.11 1.03
C VAL A 116 -13.03 -8.33 0.62
N VAL A 117 -13.01 -7.02 0.84
CA VAL A 117 -14.04 -6.09 0.40
C VAL A 117 -13.40 -4.97 -0.41
N LEU A 118 -13.74 -4.88 -1.68
CA LEU A 118 -13.38 -3.72 -2.50
C LEU A 118 -14.31 -2.56 -2.13
N LEU A 119 -13.75 -1.42 -1.75
CA LEU A 119 -14.51 -0.19 -1.57
C LEU A 119 -14.10 0.78 -2.69
N GLN A 120 -15.02 0.98 -3.61
CA GLN A 120 -14.79 1.72 -4.85
C GLN A 120 -15.18 3.18 -4.66
N THR A 121 -14.21 4.07 -4.89
CA THR A 121 -14.35 5.52 -4.83
C THR A 121 -14.40 6.10 -6.25
N PRO A 122 -15.08 7.23 -6.51
CA PRO A 122 -15.06 7.84 -7.83
C PRO A 122 -13.64 8.18 -8.29
N SER A 123 -13.34 7.92 -9.57
CA SER A 123 -12.07 8.34 -10.17
C SER A 123 -12.06 9.83 -10.52
N HIS A 124 -10.90 10.37 -10.92
CA HIS A 124 -10.78 11.74 -11.42
C HIS A 124 -11.84 12.05 -12.50
N GLY A 125 -12.56 13.15 -12.32
CA GLY A 125 -13.64 13.59 -13.21
C GLY A 125 -14.99 12.88 -13.03
N GLN A 126 -15.11 11.86 -12.16
CA GLN A 126 -16.38 11.18 -11.95
C GLN A 126 -17.25 11.81 -10.85
N ALA A 127 -16.64 12.37 -9.80
CA ALA A 127 -17.34 13.17 -8.79
C ALA A 127 -17.63 14.59 -9.28
N GLU A 128 -18.07 14.71 -10.53
CA GLU A 128 -18.33 15.97 -11.24
C GLU A 128 -19.70 15.94 -11.92
N TYR A 129 -20.21 17.13 -12.21
CA TYR A 129 -21.47 17.26 -12.94
C TYR A 129 -21.26 17.07 -14.46
N PRO A 130 -22.26 16.52 -15.19
CA PRO A 130 -22.22 16.40 -16.65
C PRO A 130 -21.92 17.73 -17.35
N LEU A 131 -21.30 17.67 -18.53
CA LEU A 131 -20.82 18.86 -19.27
C LEU A 131 -21.91 19.92 -19.50
N GLU A 132 -23.14 19.49 -19.72
CA GLU A 132 -24.31 20.34 -19.95
C GLU A 132 -24.95 20.88 -18.66
N HIS A 133 -24.49 20.42 -17.48
CA HIS A 133 -25.06 20.80 -16.21
C HIS A 133 -24.60 22.20 -15.78
N PRO A 134 -25.48 23.08 -15.26
CA PRO A 134 -25.12 24.45 -14.89
C PRO A 134 -24.02 24.58 -13.83
N LYS A 135 -23.80 23.52 -13.02
CA LYS A 135 -22.74 23.46 -12.00
C LYS A 135 -21.41 22.88 -12.51
N HIS A 136 -21.34 22.45 -13.77
CA HIS A 136 -20.09 21.97 -14.34
C HIS A 136 -19.14 23.15 -14.58
N ALA A 137 -17.96 23.11 -13.96
CA ALA A 137 -16.98 24.17 -14.09
C ALA A 137 -16.22 24.06 -15.43
N PRO A 138 -16.04 25.16 -16.19
CA PRO A 138 -15.33 25.12 -17.46
C PRO A 138 -13.91 24.55 -17.33
N GLY A 139 -13.57 23.59 -18.20
CA GLY A 139 -12.24 22.98 -18.24
C GLY A 139 -12.01 21.87 -17.20
N VAL A 140 -13.01 21.51 -16.41
CA VAL A 140 -12.95 20.36 -15.50
C VAL A 140 -13.24 19.07 -16.27
N GLU A 141 -12.44 18.04 -16.01
CA GLU A 141 -12.65 16.72 -16.60
C GLU A 141 -13.99 16.13 -16.11
N TYR A 142 -14.76 15.54 -17.02
CA TYR A 142 -15.99 14.82 -16.68
C TYR A 142 -15.90 13.38 -17.21
N LYS A 143 -16.19 12.43 -16.32
CA LYS A 143 -16.34 11.01 -16.63
C LYS A 143 -17.74 10.55 -16.32
N ARG A 144 -18.32 9.81 -17.26
CA ARG A 144 -19.62 9.18 -17.11
C ARG A 144 -19.56 8.07 -16.07
N PHE A 145 -20.74 7.56 -15.71
CA PHE A 145 -20.89 6.47 -14.76
C PHE A 145 -19.96 5.29 -15.08
N TYR A 146 -19.88 4.84 -16.33
CA TYR A 146 -19.14 3.64 -16.75
C TYR A 146 -17.68 3.88 -17.18
N GLU A 147 -17.13 5.09 -17.01
CA GLU A 147 -15.78 5.45 -17.48
C GLU A 147 -14.74 5.29 -16.37
N THR A 148 -14.82 4.18 -15.61
CA THR A 148 -13.93 3.89 -14.47
C THR A 148 -13.40 2.47 -14.47
N LEU A 149 -12.31 2.23 -13.72
CA LEU A 149 -11.81 0.87 -13.52
C LEU A 149 -12.77 0.01 -12.73
N GLU A 150 -13.61 0.60 -11.88
CA GLU A 150 -14.65 -0.09 -11.09
C GLU A 150 -15.46 -1.12 -11.91
N ASP A 151 -15.73 -0.87 -13.19
CA ASP A 151 -16.50 -1.79 -14.04
C ASP A 151 -15.70 -3.06 -14.39
N ALA A 152 -14.41 -2.91 -14.68
CA ALA A 152 -13.49 -4.02 -14.94
C ALA A 152 -13.06 -4.73 -13.64
N GLU A 153 -12.86 -3.97 -12.56
CA GLU A 153 -12.63 -4.51 -11.22
C GLU A 153 -13.87 -5.25 -10.69
N GLY A 154 -15.07 -4.88 -11.11
CA GLY A 154 -16.29 -5.63 -10.82
C GLY A 154 -16.30 -7.03 -11.45
N ALA A 155 -15.64 -7.25 -12.57
CA ALA A 155 -15.43 -8.59 -13.14
C ALA A 155 -14.43 -9.40 -12.31
N VAL A 156 -13.35 -8.77 -11.85
CA VAL A 156 -12.40 -9.38 -10.89
C VAL A 156 -13.14 -9.76 -9.60
N ALA A 157 -14.00 -8.88 -9.09
CA ALA A 157 -14.75 -9.13 -7.86
C ALA A 157 -15.63 -10.36 -7.96
N GLN A 158 -16.36 -10.50 -9.08
CA GLN A 158 -17.19 -11.68 -9.38
C GLN A 158 -16.35 -12.95 -9.55
N TYR A 159 -15.19 -12.86 -10.20
CA TYR A 159 -14.34 -14.03 -10.47
C TYR A 159 -13.74 -14.65 -9.19
N TYR A 160 -13.52 -13.83 -8.15
CA TYR A 160 -12.95 -14.26 -6.86
C TYR A 160 -13.96 -14.28 -5.72
N ASP A 161 -15.26 -14.11 -6.01
CA ASP A 161 -16.33 -14.01 -5.01
C ASP A 161 -16.07 -13.00 -3.87
N VAL A 162 -15.38 -11.90 -4.18
CA VAL A 162 -15.11 -10.82 -3.22
C VAL A 162 -16.19 -9.75 -3.28
N GLN A 163 -16.52 -9.17 -2.12
CA GLN A 163 -17.59 -8.18 -2.04
C GLN A 163 -17.10 -6.83 -2.58
N MET A 164 -17.99 -6.11 -3.28
CA MET A 164 -17.68 -4.78 -3.81
C MET A 164 -18.73 -3.76 -3.36
N LEU A 165 -18.27 -2.70 -2.73
CA LEU A 165 -19.05 -1.53 -2.32
C LEU A 165 -18.72 -0.37 -3.25
N SER A 166 -19.73 0.40 -3.65
CA SER A 166 -19.56 1.45 -4.67
C SER A 166 -20.09 2.79 -4.17
N LEU A 167 -19.17 3.72 -3.86
CA LEU A 167 -19.53 5.09 -3.54
C LEU A 167 -20.10 5.81 -4.77
N ARG A 168 -19.58 5.49 -5.96
CA ARG A 168 -20.15 5.90 -7.26
C ARG A 168 -21.63 5.55 -7.33
N THR A 169 -22.00 4.30 -7.09
CA THR A 169 -23.40 3.84 -7.16
C THR A 169 -24.26 4.49 -6.08
N ALA A 170 -23.72 4.67 -4.87
CA ALA A 170 -24.43 5.31 -3.78
C ALA A 170 -24.76 6.79 -4.06
N LEU A 171 -23.87 7.51 -4.74
CA LEU A 171 -23.98 8.97 -4.91
C LEU A 171 -24.47 9.39 -6.28
N TYR A 172 -24.00 8.80 -7.38
CA TYR A 172 -24.11 9.38 -8.72
C TYR A 172 -25.56 9.76 -9.09
N ARG A 173 -26.52 8.87 -8.86
CA ARG A 173 -27.94 9.16 -9.14
C ARG A 173 -28.52 10.26 -8.24
N LEU A 174 -28.11 10.28 -6.97
CA LEU A 174 -28.57 11.25 -5.99
C LEU A 174 -27.97 12.63 -6.23
N ALA A 175 -26.68 12.70 -6.57
CA ALA A 175 -25.95 13.91 -6.87
C ALA A 175 -26.37 14.51 -8.23
N VAL A 176 -26.28 13.73 -9.31
CA VAL A 176 -26.40 14.22 -10.68
C VAL A 176 -27.85 14.38 -11.12
N PHE A 177 -28.67 13.34 -10.93
CA PHE A 177 -30.00 13.29 -11.53
C PHE A 177 -31.12 13.75 -10.60
N LYS A 178 -31.06 13.36 -9.33
CA LYS A 178 -32.09 13.73 -8.35
C LYS A 178 -31.77 15.02 -7.60
N GLN A 179 -30.50 15.40 -7.53
CA GLN A 179 -29.99 16.53 -6.76
C GLN A 179 -30.54 16.56 -5.31
N VAL A 180 -30.37 15.44 -4.61
CA VAL A 180 -30.84 15.29 -3.22
C VAL A 180 -29.86 15.99 -2.28
N GLU A 181 -30.38 16.90 -1.45
CA GLU A 181 -29.62 17.56 -0.39
C GLU A 181 -28.95 16.54 0.55
N GLY A 182 -27.68 16.78 0.87
CA GLY A 182 -26.81 15.87 1.63
C GLY A 182 -26.07 14.83 0.78
N PHE A 183 -26.38 14.73 -0.51
CA PHE A 183 -25.77 13.78 -1.45
C PHE A 183 -25.18 14.45 -2.71
N LEU A 184 -25.21 15.78 -2.79
CA LEU A 184 -24.60 16.51 -3.90
C LEU A 184 -23.07 16.36 -3.88
N TRP A 185 -22.43 16.50 -5.04
CA TRP A 185 -20.97 16.39 -5.14
C TRP A 185 -20.27 17.41 -4.25
N GLU A 186 -20.68 18.68 -4.28
CA GLU A 186 -20.13 19.76 -3.45
C GLU A 186 -20.39 19.62 -1.95
N GLN A 187 -21.27 18.70 -1.54
CA GLN A 187 -21.56 18.41 -0.13
C GLN A 187 -20.82 17.18 0.37
N THR A 188 -20.53 16.26 -0.54
CA THR A 188 -19.89 14.97 -0.24
C THR A 188 -18.39 14.99 -0.52
N PHE A 189 -17.93 15.87 -1.40
CA PHE A 189 -16.54 16.07 -1.81
C PHE A 189 -16.13 17.53 -1.61
N TRP A 190 -14.84 17.74 -1.31
CA TRP A 190 -14.25 19.09 -1.25
C TRP A 190 -13.31 19.36 -2.44
N ASP A 191 -12.74 18.29 -2.99
CA ASP A 191 -12.01 18.22 -4.25
C ASP A 191 -12.25 16.81 -4.85
N ILE A 192 -11.23 16.10 -5.32
CA ILE A 192 -11.33 14.67 -5.67
C ILE A 192 -11.54 13.75 -4.45
N HIS A 193 -11.37 14.26 -3.22
CA HIS A 193 -11.50 13.51 -1.98
C HIS A 193 -12.86 13.77 -1.30
N PRO A 194 -13.49 12.72 -0.74
CA PRO A 194 -14.68 12.86 0.09
C PRO A 194 -14.42 13.74 1.33
N GLY A 195 -15.33 14.67 1.62
CA GLY A 195 -15.38 15.39 2.88
C GLY A 195 -15.96 14.54 4.02
N ASP A 196 -16.20 15.14 5.20
CA ASP A 196 -16.82 14.46 6.35
C ASP A 196 -18.09 13.67 5.97
N GLN A 197 -18.97 14.26 5.16
CA GLN A 197 -20.21 13.63 4.72
C GLN A 197 -19.95 12.44 3.79
N GLY A 198 -19.04 12.57 2.82
CA GLY A 198 -18.68 11.47 1.93
C GLY A 198 -18.02 10.31 2.69
N HIS A 199 -17.13 10.61 3.64
CA HIS A 199 -16.57 9.61 4.56
C HIS A 199 -17.64 8.92 5.41
N ARG A 200 -18.66 9.65 5.87
CA ARG A 200 -19.79 9.06 6.59
C ARG A 200 -20.57 8.07 5.73
N ILE A 201 -20.83 8.41 4.48
CA ILE A 201 -21.53 7.52 3.51
C ILE A 201 -20.70 6.27 3.22
N MET A 202 -19.38 6.42 3.01
CA MET A 202 -18.47 5.27 2.85
C MET A 202 -18.51 4.33 4.05
N ALA A 203 -18.50 4.86 5.27
CA ALA A 203 -18.63 4.07 6.48
C ALA A 203 -19.98 3.35 6.54
N ASP A 204 -21.08 4.03 6.19
CA ASP A 204 -22.42 3.44 6.20
C ASP A 204 -22.57 2.30 5.18
N LEU A 205 -21.89 2.36 4.02
CA LEU A 205 -21.83 1.23 3.08
C LEU A 205 -21.17 -0.01 3.71
N ALA A 206 -20.04 0.18 4.39
CA ALA A 206 -19.33 -0.90 5.08
C ALA A 206 -20.12 -1.46 6.27
N VAL A 207 -20.75 -0.58 7.06
CA VAL A 207 -21.66 -0.95 8.15
C VAL A 207 -22.83 -1.77 7.63
N TYR A 208 -23.47 -1.31 6.55
CA TYR A 208 -24.60 -2.00 5.95
C TYR A 208 -24.22 -3.41 5.49
N LEU A 209 -23.07 -3.58 4.83
CA LEU A 209 -22.56 -4.91 4.45
C LEU A 209 -22.45 -5.83 5.67
N ILE A 210 -21.77 -5.40 6.73
CA ILE A 210 -21.59 -6.23 7.94
C ILE A 210 -22.93 -6.55 8.61
N GLN A 211 -23.88 -5.60 8.64
CA GLN A 211 -25.22 -5.85 9.17
C GLN A 211 -25.98 -6.89 8.34
N GLN A 212 -25.96 -6.77 7.01
CA GLN A 212 -26.62 -7.74 6.13
C GLN A 212 -26.00 -9.13 6.27
N THR A 213 -24.66 -9.21 6.30
CA THR A 213 -23.96 -10.49 6.53
C THR A 213 -24.33 -11.08 7.89
N ALA A 214 -24.32 -10.30 8.96
CA ALA A 214 -24.68 -10.78 10.29
C ALA A 214 -26.12 -11.30 10.36
N VAL A 215 -27.08 -10.64 9.72
CA VAL A 215 -28.47 -11.12 9.61
C VAL A 215 -28.53 -12.39 8.76
N GLY A 216 -27.79 -12.44 7.64
CA GLY A 216 -27.66 -13.63 6.81
C GLY A 216 -27.18 -14.85 7.60
N MET A 217 -26.17 -14.67 8.45
CA MET A 217 -25.64 -15.73 9.32
C MET A 217 -26.64 -16.25 10.37
N LEU A 218 -27.66 -15.46 10.73
CA LEU A 218 -28.73 -15.93 11.61
C LEU A 218 -29.73 -16.84 10.87
N LEU A 219 -29.94 -16.59 9.57
CA LEU A 219 -30.84 -17.36 8.72
C LEU A 219 -30.16 -18.60 8.13
N ARG A 220 -28.87 -18.49 7.82
CA ARG A 220 -28.01 -19.55 7.28
C ARG A 220 -26.66 -19.50 8.00
N PRO A 221 -26.55 -20.16 9.17
CA PRO A 221 -25.30 -20.22 9.92
C PRO A 221 -24.19 -20.89 9.11
N PHE A 222 -22.94 -20.52 9.42
CA PHE A 222 -21.75 -21.10 8.81
C PHE A 222 -21.78 -22.62 8.98
N GLY A 223 -21.66 -23.35 7.88
CA GLY A 223 -21.77 -24.80 7.84
C GLY A 223 -20.68 -25.46 7.01
N ALA A 224 -20.87 -26.76 6.74
CA ALA A 224 -19.90 -27.57 6.01
C ALA A 224 -19.67 -27.07 4.57
N GLU A 225 -20.70 -26.56 3.90
CA GLU A 225 -20.58 -25.99 2.54
C GLU A 225 -19.69 -24.74 2.54
N ASP A 226 -19.80 -23.89 3.56
CA ASP A 226 -18.95 -22.71 3.70
C ASP A 226 -17.50 -23.09 4.03
N GLU A 227 -17.29 -24.13 4.84
CA GLU A 227 -15.96 -24.65 5.16
C GLU A 227 -15.28 -25.25 3.92
N GLU A 228 -16.02 -25.97 3.09
CA GLU A 228 -15.54 -26.50 1.81
C GLU A 228 -15.12 -25.36 0.87
N ALA A 229 -15.99 -24.36 0.67
CA ALA A 229 -15.70 -23.18 -0.15
C ALA A 229 -14.50 -22.38 0.40
N PHE A 230 -14.40 -22.23 1.73
CA PHE A 230 -13.27 -21.56 2.37
C PHE A 230 -11.94 -22.29 2.16
N LEU A 231 -11.97 -23.62 2.08
CA LEU A 231 -10.79 -24.46 1.91
C LEU A 231 -10.34 -24.59 0.44
N GLU A 232 -11.22 -24.26 -0.52
CA GLU A 232 -10.92 -24.28 -1.94
C GLU A 232 -9.65 -23.47 -2.27
N ALA A 233 -8.86 -23.99 -3.22
CA ALA A 233 -7.73 -23.25 -3.74
C ALA A 233 -8.24 -22.12 -4.64
N LEU A 234 -7.55 -20.99 -4.67
CA LEU A 234 -7.90 -19.92 -5.60
C LEU A 234 -7.92 -20.44 -7.05
N PRO A 235 -8.88 -20.01 -7.88
CA PRO A 235 -8.88 -20.34 -9.29
C PRO A 235 -7.59 -19.82 -9.95
N GLU A 236 -7.26 -20.31 -11.15
CA GLU A 236 -6.19 -19.69 -11.95
C GLU A 236 -6.52 -18.21 -12.20
N PRO A 237 -5.51 -17.33 -12.42
CA PRO A 237 -5.76 -15.92 -12.69
C PRO A 237 -6.78 -15.69 -13.80
N MET A 238 -7.71 -14.75 -13.60
CA MET A 238 -8.68 -14.27 -14.59
C MET A 238 -7.97 -13.72 -15.81
N TYR A 239 -6.88 -12.95 -15.61
CA TYR A 239 -5.97 -12.58 -16.69
C TYR A 239 -4.87 -13.65 -16.82
N PRO A 240 -4.69 -14.27 -18.01
CA PRO A 240 -3.63 -15.26 -18.22
C PRO A 240 -2.25 -14.77 -17.78
N ASP A 241 -1.47 -15.66 -17.18
CA ASP A 241 -0.13 -15.42 -16.65
C ASP A 241 -0.04 -14.36 -15.53
N ASN A 242 -1.15 -13.88 -14.98
CA ASN A 242 -1.16 -12.77 -14.02
C ASN A 242 -1.00 -13.19 -12.55
N LYS A 243 -0.09 -14.13 -12.25
CA LYS A 243 0.18 -14.56 -10.86
C LYS A 243 0.87 -13.45 -10.06
N ALA A 244 0.54 -13.35 -8.77
CA ALA A 244 1.15 -12.42 -7.85
C ALA A 244 2.49 -12.98 -7.31
N PRO A 245 3.40 -12.12 -6.78
CA PRO A 245 4.64 -12.61 -6.18
C PRO A 245 4.36 -13.41 -4.89
N ASP A 246 5.07 -14.53 -4.74
CA ASP A 246 5.00 -15.45 -3.60
C ASP A 246 5.90 -15.05 -2.42
N ALA A 247 6.66 -13.96 -2.59
CA ALA A 247 7.55 -13.42 -1.56
C ALA A 247 7.35 -11.89 -1.41
N PRO A 248 7.63 -11.33 -0.21
CA PRO A 248 7.67 -9.89 -0.02
C PRO A 248 8.73 -9.25 -0.90
N MET A 249 8.33 -8.31 -1.74
CA MET A 249 9.25 -7.60 -2.62
C MET A 249 9.85 -6.36 -1.95
N CYS A 250 9.13 -5.80 -0.98
CA CYS A 250 9.46 -4.60 -0.23
C CYS A 250 10.02 -4.98 1.14
N ILE A 251 11.35 -5.08 1.22
CA ILE A 251 12.08 -5.55 2.40
C ILE A 251 12.65 -4.34 3.13
N MET A 252 12.04 -3.98 4.24
CA MET A 252 12.35 -2.74 4.96
C MET A 252 12.62 -2.98 6.44
N TYR A 253 13.41 -2.10 7.04
CA TYR A 253 13.65 -2.03 8.48
C TYR A 253 14.17 -3.35 9.06
N ASP A 254 13.47 -3.97 10.01
CA ASP A 254 13.97 -5.19 10.67
C ASP A 254 14.04 -6.38 9.71
N ALA A 255 13.16 -6.43 8.71
CA ALA A 255 13.22 -7.44 7.65
C ALA A 255 14.43 -7.24 6.73
N PHE A 256 14.99 -6.02 6.68
CA PHE A 256 16.17 -5.69 5.88
C PHE A 256 17.49 -6.03 6.58
N LYS A 257 17.53 -6.05 7.92
CA LYS A 257 18.75 -6.41 8.69
C LYS A 257 19.45 -7.69 8.22
N PRO A 258 18.75 -8.82 8.00
CA PRO A 258 19.40 -10.08 7.63
C PRO A 258 20.06 -10.03 6.24
N MET A 259 19.72 -9.04 5.42
CA MET A 259 20.34 -8.85 4.10
C MET A 259 21.70 -8.17 4.19
N VAL A 260 22.01 -7.49 5.29
CA VAL A 260 23.31 -6.82 5.47
C VAL A 260 24.34 -7.82 5.98
N ILE A 261 25.35 -8.09 5.17
CA ILE A 261 26.43 -9.05 5.47
C ILE A 261 27.70 -8.37 6.01
N GLU A 262 27.85 -7.06 5.79
CA GLU A 262 28.93 -6.24 6.32
C GLU A 262 28.43 -4.82 6.59
N ALA A 263 28.83 -4.24 7.73
CA ALA A 263 28.49 -2.86 8.12
C ALA A 263 29.70 -2.22 8.83
N ARG A 264 30.63 -1.64 8.07
CA ARG A 264 31.80 -0.90 8.60
C ARG A 264 31.49 0.59 8.65
N GLY A 265 31.40 1.15 9.86
CA GLY A 265 31.05 2.55 10.06
C GLY A 265 29.59 2.88 9.75
N TRP A 266 28.73 1.86 9.70
CA TRP A 266 27.27 1.96 9.61
C TRP A 266 26.65 1.38 10.87
N GLU A 267 25.64 2.04 11.42
CA GLU A 267 24.90 1.59 12.60
C GLU A 267 23.41 1.47 12.28
N TYR A 268 22.77 0.41 12.78
CA TYR A 268 21.32 0.27 12.68
C TYR A 268 20.66 0.95 13.86
N LEU A 269 19.98 2.07 13.61
CA LEU A 269 19.43 2.93 14.66
C LEU A 269 18.00 3.36 14.32
N ASP A 270 17.24 3.71 15.36
CA ASP A 270 16.02 4.49 15.25
C ASP A 270 16.33 5.94 15.61
N GLU A 271 16.38 6.82 14.61
CA GLU A 271 16.53 8.27 14.80
C GLU A 271 15.18 9.01 14.84
N GLY A 272 14.10 8.24 14.98
CA GLY A 272 12.76 8.73 15.09
C GLY A 272 12.47 9.36 16.45
N ILE A 273 11.23 9.82 16.59
CA ILE A 273 10.67 10.24 17.87
C ILE A 273 9.63 9.20 18.33
N PRO A 274 9.25 9.15 19.61
CA PRO A 274 8.14 8.30 20.05
C PRO A 274 6.90 8.52 19.18
N GLY A 275 6.34 7.45 18.62
CA GLY A 275 5.27 7.53 17.62
C GLY A 275 5.73 7.33 16.18
N LYS A 276 6.93 7.80 15.83
CA LYS A 276 7.44 7.89 14.45
C LYS A 276 8.83 7.27 14.33
N PRO A 277 8.93 5.94 14.39
CA PRO A 277 10.20 5.28 14.22
C PRO A 277 10.78 5.59 12.85
N LYS A 278 12.01 6.10 12.82
CA LYS A 278 12.81 6.33 11.61
C LYS A 278 14.00 5.38 11.66
N VAL A 279 13.69 4.12 11.45
CA VAL A 279 14.67 3.05 11.56
C VAL A 279 15.45 2.87 10.25
N GLY A 280 16.74 2.51 10.33
CA GLY A 280 17.56 2.13 9.18
C GLY A 280 19.05 2.02 9.52
N PHE A 281 19.87 1.64 8.54
CA PHE A 281 21.33 1.72 8.65
C PHE A 281 21.79 3.13 8.33
N ILE A 282 22.59 3.72 9.21
CA ILE A 282 23.06 5.10 9.13
C ILE A 282 24.59 5.13 9.19
N ALA A 283 25.20 5.92 8.32
CA ALA A 283 26.62 6.27 8.41
C ALA A 283 26.78 7.79 8.28
N THR A 284 27.78 8.35 8.97
CA THR A 284 28.10 9.78 8.95
C THR A 284 29.55 10.07 8.56
N THR A 285 30.36 9.03 8.40
CA THR A 285 31.80 9.15 8.13
C THR A 285 32.09 8.72 6.68
N PRO A 286 32.81 9.54 5.90
CA PRO A 286 33.30 9.14 4.58
C PRO A 286 34.14 7.85 4.64
N GLY A 287 33.96 6.97 3.65
CA GLY A 287 34.61 5.66 3.60
C GLY A 287 33.87 4.56 4.39
N SER A 288 32.80 4.88 5.12
CA SER A 288 31.92 3.86 5.71
C SER A 288 31.30 2.98 4.63
N ARG A 289 31.30 1.66 4.83
CA ARG A 289 30.85 0.64 3.87
C ARG A 289 29.75 -0.26 4.42
N LEU A 290 28.69 -0.43 3.64
CA LEU A 290 27.60 -1.36 3.91
C LEU A 290 27.50 -2.34 2.74
N VAL A 291 27.50 -3.65 2.98
CA VAL A 291 27.32 -4.66 1.94
C VAL A 291 26.00 -5.40 2.17
N MET A 292 25.14 -5.36 1.16
CA MET A 292 23.82 -5.99 1.13
C MET A 292 23.83 -7.17 0.17
N ARG A 293 23.46 -8.37 0.65
CA ARG A 293 23.25 -9.56 -0.17
C ARG A 293 21.79 -9.68 -0.56
N ILE A 294 21.51 -9.55 -1.84
CA ILE A 294 20.16 -9.50 -2.41
C ILE A 294 19.96 -10.71 -3.34
N ASN A 295 18.85 -11.42 -3.18
CA ASN A 295 18.44 -12.43 -4.16
C ASN A 295 17.71 -11.75 -5.32
N THR A 296 18.41 -11.67 -6.45
CA THR A 296 17.95 -11.05 -7.69
C THR A 296 17.60 -12.09 -8.76
N ASP A 297 17.72 -13.38 -8.45
CA ASP A 297 17.34 -14.48 -9.34
C ASP A 297 15.82 -14.52 -9.52
N ARG A 298 15.36 -14.46 -10.78
CA ARG A 298 13.97 -14.53 -11.19
C ARG A 298 13.73 -15.64 -12.22
N SER A 299 14.63 -16.62 -12.29
CA SER A 299 14.48 -17.80 -13.16
C SER A 299 13.16 -18.56 -12.94
N ARG A 300 12.66 -18.58 -11.69
CA ARG A 300 11.37 -19.20 -11.33
C ARG A 300 10.13 -18.44 -11.81
N THR A 301 10.27 -17.17 -12.22
CA THR A 301 9.16 -16.35 -12.75
C THR A 301 9.09 -16.36 -14.28
N GLY A 302 9.78 -17.32 -14.93
CA GLY A 302 9.78 -17.48 -16.39
C GLY A 302 10.58 -16.41 -17.15
N GLN A 303 11.40 -15.64 -16.42
CA GLN A 303 12.23 -14.57 -16.99
C GLN A 303 13.44 -15.11 -17.76
N ILE A 304 13.87 -14.37 -18.78
CA ILE A 304 15.07 -14.68 -19.55
C ILE A 304 16.29 -14.65 -18.61
N PRO A 305 17.14 -15.71 -18.57
CA PRO A 305 18.27 -15.83 -17.64
C PRO A 305 19.24 -14.65 -17.61
N ASP A 306 19.41 -13.95 -18.75
CA ASP A 306 20.33 -12.80 -18.89
C ASP A 306 19.64 -11.44 -18.74
N SER A 307 18.35 -11.41 -18.39
CA SER A 307 17.66 -10.14 -18.17
C SER A 307 18.13 -9.46 -16.88
N ARG A 308 18.13 -8.12 -16.87
CA ARG A 308 18.41 -7.34 -15.66
C ARG A 308 17.14 -7.19 -14.82
N VAL A 309 17.32 -7.22 -13.50
CA VAL A 309 16.28 -7.02 -12.50
C VAL A 309 16.56 -5.70 -11.79
N SER A 310 15.51 -4.90 -11.57
CA SER A 310 15.66 -3.66 -10.83
C SER A 310 15.67 -3.91 -9.33
N VAL A 311 16.68 -3.38 -8.66
CA VAL A 311 16.76 -3.22 -7.21
C VAL A 311 16.55 -1.75 -6.91
N TRP A 312 15.50 -1.43 -6.17
CA TRP A 312 15.17 -0.09 -5.73
C TRP A 312 15.66 0.09 -4.31
N VAL A 313 16.69 0.89 -4.11
CA VAL A 313 17.25 1.12 -2.78
C VAL A 313 16.48 2.25 -2.11
N GLN A 314 15.92 1.96 -0.93
CA GLN A 314 15.21 2.95 -0.13
C GLN A 314 16.19 3.70 0.76
N HIS A 315 16.18 5.02 0.69
CA HIS A 315 17.08 5.85 1.48
C HIS A 315 16.38 7.13 1.96
N LEU A 316 16.93 7.75 2.99
CA LEU A 316 16.44 9.06 3.45
C LEU A 316 17.00 10.15 2.53
N LYS A 317 16.16 11.11 2.13
CA LYS A 317 16.59 12.43 1.68
C LYS A 317 16.18 13.51 2.68
N SER A 318 17.02 14.52 2.86
CA SER A 318 16.76 15.66 3.75
C SER A 318 17.53 16.92 3.32
N TYR A 319 17.07 18.08 3.76
CA TYR A 319 17.66 19.39 3.47
C TYR A 319 18.90 19.76 4.28
N THR A 320 19.30 18.89 5.20
CA THR A 320 20.43 19.13 6.10
C THR A 320 21.06 17.81 6.49
N HIS A 321 22.33 17.86 6.90
CA HIS A 321 23.17 16.75 7.35
C HIS A 321 23.55 15.69 6.28
N MET A 322 22.84 15.64 5.15
CA MET A 322 22.93 14.55 4.18
C MET A 322 24.17 14.58 3.28
N GLY A 323 24.79 13.40 3.13
CA GLY A 323 25.92 13.13 2.25
C GLY A 323 25.52 12.46 0.93
N ILE A 324 26.55 12.05 0.20
CA ILE A 324 26.46 11.30 -1.05
C ILE A 324 27.01 9.89 -0.81
N ALA A 325 26.36 8.86 -1.36
CA ALA A 325 26.86 7.49 -1.33
C ALA A 325 26.97 6.91 -2.74
N GLN A 326 27.97 6.05 -2.94
CA GLN A 326 28.14 5.30 -4.17
C GLN A 326 27.77 3.84 -3.96
N PHE A 327 27.04 3.29 -4.92
CA PHE A 327 26.57 1.92 -4.94
C PHE A 327 27.22 1.14 -6.09
N ARG A 328 27.74 -0.06 -5.79
CA ARG A 328 28.39 -0.93 -6.79
C ARG A 328 28.09 -2.40 -6.51
N CYS A 329 27.90 -3.18 -7.56
CA CYS A 329 27.88 -4.64 -7.44
C CYS A 329 29.32 -5.14 -7.29
N ILE A 330 29.60 -5.86 -6.21
CA ILE A 330 30.96 -6.29 -5.86
C ILE A 330 31.16 -7.81 -5.94
N SER A 331 30.08 -8.60 -5.88
CA SER A 331 30.14 -10.06 -5.99
C SER A 331 28.81 -10.63 -6.49
N GLY A 332 28.90 -11.73 -7.25
CA GLY A 332 27.76 -12.53 -7.72
C GLY A 332 26.88 -11.91 -8.81
N CYS A 333 26.90 -10.59 -9.01
CA CYS A 333 26.12 -9.85 -10.01
C CYS A 333 26.91 -8.66 -10.59
N GLN A 334 26.41 -8.09 -11.68
CA GLN A 334 26.96 -6.91 -12.34
C GLN A 334 25.90 -5.81 -12.44
N CYS A 335 26.33 -4.56 -12.23
CA CYS A 335 25.51 -3.37 -12.43
C CYS A 335 26.41 -2.17 -12.74
N GLU A 336 25.81 -1.14 -13.36
CA GLU A 336 26.48 0.15 -13.46
C GLU A 336 26.58 0.81 -12.08
N PRO A 337 27.74 1.37 -11.70
CA PRO A 337 27.85 2.14 -10.47
C PRO A 337 26.84 3.28 -10.41
N HIS A 338 26.14 3.41 -9.29
CA HIS A 338 25.18 4.50 -9.04
C HIS A 338 25.71 5.43 -7.97
N VAL A 339 25.51 6.73 -8.12
CA VAL A 339 25.86 7.73 -7.10
C VAL A 339 24.57 8.44 -6.70
N GLU A 340 24.20 8.32 -5.43
CA GLU A 340 22.98 8.92 -4.90
C GLU A 340 23.32 10.08 -3.96
N ASP A 341 22.77 11.25 -4.26
CA ASP A 341 22.80 12.41 -3.39
C ASP A 341 21.56 12.42 -2.50
N ALA A 342 21.78 12.32 -1.19
CA ALA A 342 20.69 12.32 -0.23
C ALA A 342 20.23 13.73 0.19
N HIS A 343 20.84 14.80 -0.34
CA HIS A 343 20.42 16.16 -0.08
C HIS A 343 19.27 16.61 -0.99
N ILE A 344 18.26 17.29 -0.43
CA ILE A 344 17.15 17.93 -1.16
C ILE A 344 16.90 19.35 -0.67
N ASP A 345 16.55 20.28 -1.55
CA ASP A 345 16.35 21.68 -1.14
C ASP A 345 15.09 21.90 -0.29
N ARG A 346 14.08 21.03 -0.45
CA ARG A 346 12.82 21.13 0.27
C ARG A 346 13.03 20.79 1.74
N ARG A 347 12.57 21.66 2.65
CA ARG A 347 12.75 21.53 4.11
C ARG A 347 11.93 20.40 4.75
N VAL A 348 12.22 19.16 4.37
CA VAL A 348 11.55 17.94 4.81
C VAL A 348 12.61 16.83 4.95
N SER A 349 12.27 15.77 5.67
CA SER A 349 13.00 14.50 5.57
C SER A 349 12.01 13.45 5.06
N GLN A 350 12.35 12.76 3.99
CA GLN A 350 11.42 11.88 3.27
C GLN A 350 12.18 10.63 2.79
N LEU A 351 11.54 9.46 2.87
CA LEU A 351 12.08 8.28 2.22
C LEU A 351 11.94 8.42 0.71
N TYR A 352 13.01 8.10 0.01
CA TYR A 352 13.10 8.04 -1.44
C TYR A 352 13.52 6.62 -1.85
N VAL A 353 13.28 6.29 -3.11
CA VAL A 353 13.90 5.16 -3.79
C VAL A 353 14.71 5.63 -4.97
N PHE A 354 15.77 4.90 -5.32
CA PHE A 354 16.42 4.97 -6.62
C PHE A 354 16.63 3.58 -7.19
N ARG A 355 16.64 3.46 -8.52
CA ARG A 355 16.75 2.20 -9.26
C ARG A 355 18.21 1.87 -9.58
N MET A 356 18.59 0.63 -9.33
CA MET A 356 19.77 0.00 -9.90
C MET A 356 19.33 -1.22 -10.71
N ASP A 357 19.79 -1.33 -11.96
CA ASP A 357 19.53 -2.52 -12.78
C ASP A 357 20.71 -3.48 -12.67
N VAL A 358 20.44 -4.67 -12.15
CA VAL A 358 21.46 -5.66 -11.78
C VAL A 358 21.23 -6.97 -12.54
N THR A 359 22.31 -7.69 -12.88
CA THR A 359 22.17 -9.04 -13.44
C THR A 359 21.63 -10.00 -12.38
N GLN A 360 20.85 -10.99 -12.81
CA GLN A 360 20.27 -11.98 -11.92
C GLN A 360 21.33 -12.82 -11.20
N SER A 361 21.15 -13.01 -9.91
CA SER A 361 21.98 -13.85 -9.06
C SER A 361 21.26 -14.16 -7.73
N ALA A 362 21.37 -15.41 -7.29
CA ALA A 362 20.87 -15.82 -5.97
C ALA A 362 21.60 -15.10 -4.82
N GLN A 363 22.82 -14.61 -5.07
CA GLN A 363 23.67 -13.90 -4.11
C GLN A 363 24.32 -12.68 -4.77
N CYS A 364 23.53 -11.64 -5.02
CA CYS A 364 24.02 -10.36 -5.54
C CYS A 364 24.46 -9.46 -4.38
N ASP A 365 25.77 -9.23 -4.24
CA ASP A 365 26.32 -8.37 -3.19
C ASP A 365 26.50 -6.94 -3.74
N ILE A 366 25.76 -6.00 -3.16
CA ILE A 366 25.81 -4.57 -3.49
C ILE A 366 26.46 -3.83 -2.31
N GLU A 367 27.56 -3.13 -2.57
CA GLU A 367 28.24 -2.26 -1.62
C GLU A 367 27.70 -0.83 -1.73
N ALA A 368 27.44 -0.19 -0.59
CA ALA A 368 27.20 1.23 -0.45
C ALA A 368 28.36 1.88 0.33
N GLU A 369 29.08 2.81 -0.30
CA GLU A 369 30.17 3.56 0.31
C GLU A 369 29.80 5.05 0.45
N VAL A 370 29.92 5.60 1.66
CA VAL A 370 29.71 7.05 1.89
C VAL A 370 30.90 7.83 1.34
N LEU A 371 30.63 8.78 0.45
CA LEU A 371 31.66 9.63 -0.17
C LEU A 371 31.99 10.85 0.69
N SER A 372 33.18 11.41 0.49
CA SER A 372 33.61 12.65 1.14
C SER A 372 32.89 13.89 0.60
N SER A 373 32.43 13.85 -0.65
CA SER A 373 31.64 14.92 -1.27
C SER A 373 30.26 15.06 -0.60
N THR A 374 29.82 16.29 -0.39
CA THR A 374 28.49 16.61 0.17
C THR A 374 27.99 17.94 -0.39
N LYS A 375 26.66 18.10 -0.46
CA LYS A 375 26.00 19.39 -0.74
C LYS A 375 25.40 20.04 0.50
N SER A 376 25.28 19.33 1.62
CA SER A 376 24.73 19.87 2.87
C SER A 376 25.79 20.24 3.91
N GLY A 377 27.07 19.99 3.64
CA GLY A 377 28.19 20.23 4.56
C GLY A 377 28.52 19.08 5.51
N GLU A 378 27.74 18.00 5.49
CA GLU A 378 27.93 16.79 6.32
C GLU A 378 27.69 15.52 5.47
N ASN A 379 28.05 14.35 6.00
CA ASN A 379 28.10 13.11 5.22
C ASN A 379 27.11 12.03 5.68
N LYS A 380 25.99 12.41 6.31
CA LYS A 380 25.00 11.43 6.76
C LYS A 380 24.33 10.74 5.57
N PHE A 381 24.33 9.42 5.53
CA PHE A 381 23.52 8.63 4.61
C PHE A 381 22.73 7.58 5.39
N LYS A 382 21.48 7.34 4.98
CA LYS A 382 20.62 6.34 5.63
C LYS A 382 19.93 5.46 4.60
N ILE A 383 20.06 4.15 4.76
CA ILE A 383 19.38 3.12 3.96
C ILE A 383 18.33 2.45 4.85
N ALA A 384 17.07 2.43 4.39
CA ALA A 384 15.93 1.90 5.14
C ALA A 384 15.50 0.49 4.66
N GLY A 385 15.85 0.13 3.44
CA GLY A 385 15.40 -1.11 2.83
C GLY A 385 15.66 -1.18 1.32
N VAL A 386 15.09 -2.19 0.70
CA VAL A 386 15.10 -2.39 -0.75
C VAL A 386 13.73 -2.85 -1.23
N VAL A 387 13.37 -2.48 -2.46
CA VAL A 387 12.29 -3.12 -3.22
C VAL A 387 12.90 -3.82 -4.41
N ILE A 388 12.66 -5.11 -4.55
CA ILE A 388 13.19 -5.88 -5.67
C ILE A 388 12.09 -6.02 -6.71
N ALA A 389 12.40 -5.89 -8.00
CA ALA A 389 11.43 -6.18 -9.05
C ALA A 389 11.17 -7.69 -9.15
N GLU A 390 9.97 -8.04 -9.60
CA GLU A 390 9.58 -9.44 -9.87
C GLU A 390 10.21 -9.97 -11.17
N GLY A 391 10.60 -9.05 -12.04
CA GLY A 391 11.30 -9.33 -13.28
C GLY A 391 11.50 -8.07 -14.10
N SER A 392 12.25 -8.19 -15.19
CA SER A 392 12.53 -7.12 -16.16
C SER A 392 11.26 -6.50 -16.75
N SER A 393 10.25 -7.32 -17.06
CA SER A 393 8.94 -6.90 -17.59
C SER A 393 7.90 -6.59 -16.50
N ARG A 394 8.19 -6.88 -15.23
CA ARG A 394 7.30 -6.69 -14.07
C ARG A 394 7.95 -5.81 -13.02
N ASN A 395 8.24 -4.58 -13.45
CA ASN A 395 8.91 -3.54 -12.67
C ASN A 395 7.93 -2.40 -12.36
N TYR A 396 6.96 -2.67 -11.50
CA TYR A 396 5.86 -1.74 -11.19
C TYR A 396 6.31 -0.40 -10.59
N LEU A 397 7.47 -0.37 -9.91
CA LEU A 397 8.02 0.90 -9.46
C LEU A 397 8.54 1.76 -10.61
N SER A 398 8.91 1.19 -11.76
CA SER A 398 9.28 2.00 -12.93
C SER A 398 8.11 2.73 -13.56
N THR A 399 6.86 2.25 -13.40
CA THR A 399 5.69 3.02 -13.84
C THR A 399 5.37 4.18 -12.89
N LEU A 400 5.81 4.09 -11.63
CA LEU A 400 5.68 5.16 -10.64
C LEU A 400 6.81 6.18 -10.70
N TYR A 401 8.02 5.71 -10.95
CA TYR A 401 9.25 6.50 -10.96
C TYR A 401 9.93 6.34 -12.31
N LEU A 402 9.41 7.03 -13.32
CA LEU A 402 9.90 6.97 -14.70
C LEU A 402 11.40 7.32 -14.79
N ASP A 403 11.85 8.28 -13.99
CA ASP A 403 13.24 8.72 -13.92
C ASP A 403 14.13 7.78 -13.07
N GLY A 404 13.56 6.68 -12.55
CA GLY A 404 14.27 5.74 -11.70
C GLY A 404 14.54 6.25 -10.29
N ASN A 405 13.90 7.34 -9.85
CA ASN A 405 14.01 7.87 -8.49
C ASN A 405 12.72 8.58 -8.09
N GLY A 406 12.35 8.54 -6.80
CA GLY A 406 11.25 9.36 -6.28
C GLY A 406 10.91 9.12 -4.83
N GLU A 407 9.96 9.90 -4.32
CA GLU A 407 9.44 9.79 -2.95
C GLU A 407 8.75 8.45 -2.74
N PHE A 408 9.08 7.77 -1.65
CA PHE A 408 8.59 6.43 -1.35
C PHE A 408 7.88 6.37 0.01
N GLY A 409 6.79 5.63 0.06
CA GLY A 409 6.00 5.43 1.27
C GLY A 409 5.20 6.67 1.69
N MET A 410 4.96 6.80 3.00
CA MET A 410 4.17 7.91 3.54
C MET A 410 4.91 9.25 3.35
N ALA A 411 4.21 10.24 2.80
CA ALA A 411 4.74 11.59 2.61
C ALA A 411 4.80 12.35 3.94
N GLU A 412 5.99 12.46 4.55
CA GLU A 412 6.17 13.08 5.88
C GLU A 412 5.84 14.58 5.90
N HIS A 413 6.01 15.26 4.77
CA HIS A 413 5.88 16.71 4.64
C HIS A 413 4.44 17.25 4.68
N ASN A 414 3.45 16.41 4.36
CA ASN A 414 2.04 16.80 4.32
C ASN A 414 1.31 16.52 5.64
N GLY A 415 2.05 16.28 6.73
CA GLY A 415 1.46 15.92 8.02
C GLY A 415 0.93 14.48 8.08
N ASN A 416 1.12 13.68 7.02
CA ASN A 416 0.84 12.24 7.01
C ASN A 416 1.90 11.52 7.84
N ARG A 417 1.62 11.43 9.14
CA ARG A 417 2.64 11.11 10.13
C ARG A 417 2.72 9.62 10.44
N GLU A 418 1.58 8.95 10.59
CA GLU A 418 1.51 7.56 11.08
C GLU A 418 0.23 6.88 10.57
N GLN A 419 0.32 5.58 10.29
CA GLN A 419 -0.84 4.68 10.19
C GLN A 419 -1.57 4.63 11.54
N LEU A 420 -2.83 4.19 11.57
CA LEU A 420 -3.64 4.21 12.79
C LEU A 420 -4.14 2.81 13.15
N VAL A 421 -4.18 2.51 14.45
CA VAL A 421 -4.76 1.28 14.98
C VAL A 421 -5.83 1.64 15.99
N ARG A 422 -7.04 1.09 15.82
CA ARG A 422 -8.13 1.22 16.76
C ARG A 422 -8.37 -0.10 17.47
N THR A 423 -8.48 -0.02 18.80
CA THR A 423 -8.95 -1.09 19.68
C THR A 423 -10.05 -0.54 20.59
N ARG A 424 -10.55 -1.38 21.51
CA ARG A 424 -11.52 -0.95 22.54
C ARG A 424 -10.94 0.12 23.47
N GLU A 425 -9.63 0.06 23.71
CA GLU A 425 -8.90 0.99 24.59
C GLU A 425 -8.72 2.38 23.96
N GLY A 426 -8.88 2.49 22.64
CA GLY A 426 -8.83 3.77 21.93
C GLY A 426 -8.12 3.68 20.58
N LEU A 427 -7.71 4.85 20.10
CA LEU A 427 -6.94 5.00 18.87
C LEU A 427 -5.46 5.23 19.23
N THR A 428 -4.57 4.47 18.62
CA THR A 428 -3.12 4.71 18.69
C THR A 428 -2.55 4.94 17.30
N GLY A 429 -1.46 5.68 17.22
CA GLY A 429 -0.58 5.59 16.05
C GLY A 429 -0.07 4.16 15.93
N ASP A 430 0.06 3.67 14.71
CA ASP A 430 0.72 2.40 14.41
C ASP A 430 2.22 2.56 14.64
N ILE A 431 2.57 2.53 15.91
CA ILE A 431 3.93 2.33 16.36
C ILE A 431 4.16 0.86 16.13
N ARG A 432 5.17 0.51 15.32
CA ARG A 432 5.74 -0.83 15.17
C ARG A 432 6.10 -1.47 16.51
N ARG A 433 5.09 -1.83 17.29
CA ARG A 433 5.16 -2.47 18.60
C ARG A 433 4.75 -3.93 18.47
N LEU A 434 5.16 -4.53 17.34
CA LEU A 434 5.25 -5.95 17.10
C LEU A 434 6.68 -6.33 16.72
N LEU A 435 7.66 -5.72 17.40
CA LEU A 435 9.06 -6.20 17.52
C LEU A 435 9.17 -7.53 18.30
N ARG A 436 8.08 -8.30 18.42
CA ARG A 436 8.06 -9.65 18.98
C ARG A 436 7.02 -10.46 18.23
N THR A 437 7.44 -11.17 17.17
CA THR A 437 7.24 -12.61 16.92
C THR A 437 7.56 -12.91 15.45
N ILE A 438 8.83 -12.82 15.03
CA ILE A 438 9.31 -13.55 13.84
C ILE A 438 10.62 -14.24 14.22
N ARG A 439 10.49 -15.35 14.95
CA ARG A 439 11.46 -16.45 14.97
C ARG A 439 10.77 -17.64 14.31
N SER A 440 10.74 -17.69 12.98
CA SER A 440 10.61 -18.99 12.27
C SER A 440 11.02 -19.00 10.80
N TRP A 441 11.23 -17.87 10.12
CA TRP A 441 11.42 -17.87 8.66
C TRP A 441 12.87 -17.75 8.14
N TYR A 442 13.79 -18.54 8.69
CA TYR A 442 15.10 -18.81 8.04
C TYR A 442 15.50 -20.29 8.04
N ARG A 443 14.52 -21.20 8.19
CA ARG A 443 14.74 -22.64 7.98
C ARG A 443 13.53 -23.25 7.27
N ARG A 444 13.46 -23.07 5.97
CA ARG A 444 12.97 -24.07 5.00
C ARG A 444 13.50 -23.71 3.63
#